data_AF-A0A257SN55-F1
#
_entry.id   AF-A0A257SN55-F1
#
_cell.length_a   1.000
_cell.length_b   1.000
_cell.length_c   1.000
_cell.angle_alpha   90.00
_cell.angle_beta   90.00
_cell.angle_gamma   90.00
#
_symmetry.space_group_name_H-M   'P 1'
#
loop_
_entity.id
_entity.type
_entity.pdbx_description
1 polymer ?
#
loop_
_entity_poly.entity_id
_entity_poly.type
_entity_poly.pdbx_seq_one_letter_code
_entity_poly.pdbx_strand_id
1 'polypeptide(L)'
;MRAMHCSGSTFTLEQPHLCASFNATDVAVPFRLPRATGPWRLYIDTAAASPKDIRLVPADPPLSSDTLVVASRSLAVLLTAASLLGS
;
A
#
# COMPACT_ATOMS: atom_id res chain seq x y z
N MET A 1 -34.99 -21.45 -14.37
CA MET A 1 -34.48 -20.42 -13.44
C MET A 1 -33.71 -21.17 -12.35
N ARG A 2 -32.37 -21.11 -12.33
CA ARG A 2 -31.54 -21.86 -11.37
C ARG A 2 -30.77 -20.85 -10.51
N ALA A 3 -31.09 -20.78 -9.22
CA ALA A 3 -30.36 -19.96 -8.27
C ALA A 3 -29.01 -20.64 -7.98
N MET A 4 -27.92 -19.92 -8.24
CA MET A 4 -26.57 -20.32 -7.85
C MET A 4 -26.39 -19.97 -6.38
N HIS A 5 -26.32 -20.99 -5.54
CA HIS A 5 -26.08 -20.87 -4.11
C HIS A 5 -24.57 -20.71 -3.88
N CYS A 6 -24.09 -19.48 -3.77
CA CYS A 6 -22.72 -19.21 -3.31
C CYS A 6 -22.70 -19.30 -1.79
N SER A 7 -22.19 -20.42 -1.26
CA SER A 7 -21.77 -20.51 0.14
C SER A 7 -20.56 -19.59 0.33
N GLY A 8 -20.80 -18.37 0.81
CA GLY A 8 -19.73 -17.46 1.19
C GLY A 8 -19.11 -17.90 2.50
N SER A 9 -17.94 -18.52 2.46
CA SER A 9 -17.07 -18.58 3.63
C SER A 9 -16.70 -17.15 3.99
N THR A 10 -17.08 -16.70 5.19
CA THR A 10 -16.61 -15.43 5.74
C THR A 10 -15.13 -15.59 6.07
N PHE A 11 -14.26 -15.38 5.08
CA PHE A 11 -12.86 -15.14 5.36
C PHE A 11 -12.77 -13.74 5.97
N THR A 12 -12.54 -13.67 7.28
CA THR A 12 -12.02 -12.45 7.90
C THR A 12 -10.71 -12.17 7.16
N LEU A 13 -10.71 -11.22 6.22
CA LEU A 13 -9.47 -10.78 5.60
C LEU A 13 -8.63 -10.20 6.75
N GLU A 14 -7.59 -10.93 7.14
CA GLU A 14 -6.44 -10.40 7.88
C GLU A 14 -6.11 -9.02 7.28
N GLN A 15 -6.07 -7.98 8.10
CA GLN A 15 -5.97 -6.60 7.61
C GLN A 15 -4.74 -6.45 6.68
N PRO A 16 -4.81 -5.61 5.62
CA PRO A 16 -3.78 -5.59 4.60
C PRO A 16 -2.42 -5.19 5.17
N HIS A 17 -1.41 -5.97 4.78
CA HIS A 17 -0.01 -5.78 5.14
C HIS A 17 0.79 -5.06 4.03
N LEU A 18 0.22 -4.98 2.83
CA LEU A 18 0.79 -4.35 1.65
C LEU A 18 -0.27 -3.46 0.99
N CYS A 19 0.15 -2.27 0.56
CA CYS A 19 -0.66 -1.37 -0.26
C CYS A 19 0.17 -0.90 -1.44
N ALA A 20 -0.37 -1.01 -2.66
CA ALA A 20 0.25 -0.47 -3.86
C ALA A 20 -0.69 0.54 -4.51
N SER A 21 -0.21 1.76 -4.73
CA SER A 21 -0.95 2.84 -5.37
C SER A 21 -0.27 3.20 -6.68
N PHE A 22 -0.99 3.07 -7.79
CA PHE A 22 -0.50 3.37 -9.12
C PHE A 22 -1.22 4.61 -9.66
N ASN A 23 -0.47 5.69 -9.83
CA ASN A 23 -0.98 6.91 -10.43
C ASN A 23 -0.65 6.93 -11.92
N ALA A 24 -1.63 6.54 -12.73
CA ALA A 24 -1.52 6.58 -14.19
C ALA A 24 -1.77 7.98 -14.78
N THR A 25 -2.08 8.99 -13.98
CA THR A 25 -2.39 10.35 -14.48
C THR A 25 -1.12 11.17 -14.67
N ASP A 26 -1.27 12.34 -15.28
CA ASP A 26 -0.21 13.33 -15.52
C ASP A 26 -0.05 14.35 -14.38
N VAL A 27 -0.83 14.23 -13.31
CA VAL A 27 -0.76 15.08 -12.11
C VAL A 27 -0.58 14.23 -10.85
N ALA A 28 -0.15 14.84 -9.75
CA ALA A 28 -0.09 14.13 -8.46
C ALA A 28 -1.52 13.92 -7.90
N VAL A 29 -1.78 12.73 -7.35
CA VAL A 29 -3.11 12.32 -6.87
C VAL A 29 -3.03 11.82 -5.42
N PRO A 30 -3.91 12.27 -4.51
CA PRO A 30 -4.03 11.70 -3.18
C PRO A 30 -4.82 10.37 -3.21
N PHE A 31 -4.24 9.32 -2.65
CA PHE A 31 -4.88 8.01 -2.44
C PHE A 31 -5.18 7.81 -0.96
N ARG A 32 -6.40 7.38 -0.63
CA ARG A 32 -6.71 6.94 0.74
C ARG A 32 -6.15 5.54 0.97
N LEU A 33 -5.43 5.38 2.07
CA LEU A 33 -4.86 4.13 2.52
C LEU A 33 -5.93 3.31 3.26
N PRO A 34 -5.97 1.99 3.05
CA PRO A 34 -6.86 1.13 3.82
C PRO A 34 -6.41 1.07 5.28
N ARG A 35 -7.36 0.79 6.17
CA ARG A 35 -7.06 0.51 7.58
C ARG A 35 -6.19 -0.75 7.68
N ALA A 36 -5.14 -0.69 8.48
CA ALA A 36 -4.18 -1.78 8.66
C ALA A 36 -3.90 -2.05 10.15
N THR A 37 -3.27 -3.20 10.44
CA THR A 37 -2.90 -3.61 11.81
C THR A 37 -1.75 -2.78 12.39
N GLY A 38 -1.07 -1.99 11.56
CA GLY A 38 0.04 -1.16 11.99
C GLY A 38 0.26 0.04 11.06
N PRO A 39 1.21 0.92 11.42
CA PRO A 39 1.53 2.09 10.62
C PRO A 39 2.03 1.71 9.22
N TRP A 40 1.53 2.42 8.21
CA TRP A 40 2.06 2.35 6.85
C TRP A 40 3.43 2.99 6.76
N ARG A 41 4.36 2.32 6.08
CA ARG A 41 5.69 2.82 5.75
C ARG A 41 5.89 2.72 4.25
N LEU A 42 6.40 3.79 3.64
CA LEU A 42 6.74 3.81 2.22
C LEU A 42 7.98 2.93 1.98
N TYR A 43 7.86 1.97 1.07
CA TYR A 43 8.91 1.02 0.73
C TYR A 43 9.45 1.25 -0.68
N ILE A 44 8.57 1.48 -1.65
CA ILE A 44 8.95 1.82 -3.03
C ILE A 44 8.27 3.12 -3.42
N ASP A 45 9.01 4.01 -4.07
CA ASP A 45 8.50 5.21 -4.73
C ASP A 45 9.22 5.41 -6.05
N THR A 46 8.57 5.06 -7.16
CA THR A 46 9.18 5.15 -8.49
C THR A 46 9.29 6.58 -9.01
N ALA A 47 8.79 7.58 -8.27
CA ALA A 47 9.05 8.98 -8.59
C ALA A 47 10.44 9.43 -8.12
N ALA A 48 11.04 8.72 -7.15
CA ALA A 48 12.41 8.95 -6.74
C ALA A 48 13.40 8.33 -7.74
N ALA A 49 14.58 8.93 -7.86
CA ALA A 49 15.65 8.37 -8.67
C ALA A 49 16.37 7.23 -7.92
N SER A 50 16.81 6.22 -8.66
CA SER A 50 17.65 5.15 -8.11
C SER A 50 18.93 5.70 -7.45
N PRO A 51 19.38 5.15 -6.30
CA PRO A 51 18.83 3.98 -5.58
C PRO A 51 17.78 4.34 -4.52
N LYS A 52 17.26 5.57 -4.51
CA LYS A 52 16.34 6.07 -3.47
C LYS A 52 14.88 5.67 -3.71
N ASP A 53 14.60 5.06 -4.85
CA ASP A 53 13.31 4.51 -5.25
C ASP A 53 12.91 3.28 -4.44
N ILE A 54 13.87 2.60 -3.80
CA ILE A 54 13.65 1.43 -2.93
C ILE A 54 14.25 1.68 -1.55
N ARG A 55 13.45 1.50 -0.49
CA ARG A 55 13.85 1.72 0.91
C ARG A 55 13.94 0.38 1.65
N LEU A 56 15.06 -0.34 1.43
CA LEU A 56 15.29 -1.68 2.01
C LEU A 56 15.20 -1.72 3.54
N VAL A 57 15.61 -0.63 4.20
CA VAL A 57 15.35 -0.39 5.62
C VAL A 57 14.58 0.92 5.69
N PRO A 58 13.29 0.91 6.05
CA PRO A 58 12.53 2.14 6.19
C PRO A 58 13.06 2.90 7.42
N ALA A 59 14.09 3.72 7.21
CA ALA A 59 14.60 4.68 8.19
C ALA A 59 13.58 5.80 8.43
N ASP A 60 12.70 6.02 7.45
CA ASP A 60 11.66 7.02 7.55
C ASP A 60 10.61 6.66 8.61
N PRO A 61 10.08 7.67 9.32
CA PRO A 61 8.96 7.45 10.20
C PRO A 61 7.75 6.91 9.44
N PRO A 62 6.83 6.20 10.13
CA PRO A 62 5.49 5.96 9.63
C PRO A 62 4.83 7.17 8.98
N LEU A 63 3.98 6.92 7.98
CA LEU A 63 3.08 7.94 7.50
C LEU A 63 2.16 8.40 8.65
N SER A 64 2.07 9.71 8.83
CA SER A 64 1.22 10.36 9.84
C SER A 64 -0.23 10.55 9.37
N SER A 65 -0.53 10.22 8.11
CA SER A 65 -1.82 10.44 7.46
C SER A 65 -2.37 9.13 6.89
N ASP A 66 -3.69 9.04 6.79
CA ASP A 66 -4.41 7.99 6.06
C ASP A 66 -4.40 8.21 4.55
N THR A 67 -3.68 9.22 4.06
CA THR A 67 -3.63 9.61 2.66
C THR A 67 -2.18 9.68 2.20
N LEU A 68 -1.90 9.10 1.03
CA LEU A 68 -0.62 9.18 0.35
C LEU A 68 -0.78 9.95 -0.97
N VAL A 69 0.01 10.99 -1.19
CA VAL A 69 0.09 11.65 -2.49
C VAL A 69 1.10 10.91 -3.35
N VAL A 70 0.64 10.39 -4.50
CA VAL A 70 1.49 9.69 -5.47
C VAL A 70 1.70 10.59 -6.67
N ALA A 71 2.96 10.78 -7.07
CA ALA A 71 3.32 11.65 -8.20
C ALA A 71 2.72 11.16 -9.53
N SER A 72 2.71 12.03 -10.54
CA SER A 72 2.25 11.68 -11.89
C SER A 72 3.05 10.50 -12.45
N ARG A 73 2.38 9.57 -13.11
CA ARG A 73 3.00 8.41 -13.79
C ARG A 73 3.94 7.59 -12.88
N SER A 74 3.61 7.45 -11.60
CA SER A 74 4.43 6.71 -10.65
C SER A 74 3.64 5.67 -9.84
N LEU A 75 4.40 4.77 -9.22
CA LEU A 75 3.91 3.75 -8.30
C LEU A 75 4.53 4.01 -6.92
N ALA A 76 3.71 3.89 -5.88
CA ALA A 76 4.18 3.79 -4.51
C ALA A 76 3.73 2.46 -3.88
N VAL A 77 4.64 1.80 -3.16
CA VAL A 77 4.35 0.58 -2.40
C VAL A 77 4.62 0.84 -0.93
N LEU A 78 3.66 0.46 -0.08
CA LEU A 78 3.72 0.58 1.36
C LEU A 78 3.58 -0.77 2.04
N LEU A 79 4.24 -0.90 3.17
CA LEU A 79 4.17 -2.07 4.02
C LEU A 79 3.85 -1.66 5.47
N THR A 80 3.22 -2.57 6.21
CA THR A 80 3.13 -2.48 7.67
C THR A 80 4.32 -3.18 8.32
N ALA A 81 4.63 -2.88 9.59
CA ALA A 81 5.72 -3.55 10.31
C ALA A 81 5.55 -5.08 10.41
N ALA A 82 4.31 -5.57 10.49
CA ALA A 82 4.02 -7.01 10.50
C ALA A 82 4.48 -7.72 9.22
N SER A 83 4.45 -7.01 8.07
CA SER A 83 4.91 -7.53 6.78
C SER A 83 6.44 -7.63 6.69
N LEU A 84 7.17 -6.90 7.53
CA LEU A 84 8.65 -6.86 7.52
C LEU A 84 9.27 -7.92 8.43
N LEU A 85 8.50 -8.48 9.37
CA LEU A 85 8.95 -9.46 10.36
C LEU A 85 8.68 -10.92 9.93
N GLY A 86 8.08 -11.12 8.75
CA GLY A 86 7.82 -12.43 8.17
C GLY A 86 8.98 -12.92 7.32
N SER A 87 9.97 -13.55 7.96
CA SER A 87 10.95 -14.45 7.34
C SER A 87 11.34 -15.53 8.33
#